data_AF-A0A2E8G125-F1
#
_entry.id   AF-A0A2E8G125-F1
#
_cell.length_a   1.000
_cell.length_b   1.000
_cell.length_c   1.000
_cell.angle_alpha   90.00
_cell.angle_beta   90.00
_cell.angle_gamma   90.00
#
_symmetry.space_group_name_H-M   'P 1'
#
loop_
_entity.id
_entity.type
_entity.pdbx_description
1 polymer ?
#
loop_
_entity_poly.entity_id
_entity_poly.type
_entity_poly.pdbx_seq_one_letter_code
_entity_poly.pdbx_strand_id
1 'polypeptide(L)'
;MGITYNHRHLGIFSRPLVTIEDDCFYYKNSRYTHSDIKNVRVVGGGGQPQRMGVKLVDGRLLLVNAVALERDGVKAKTGFLSGTNSFFEELREFFEGSST
;
A
#
# COMPACT_ATOMS: atom_id res chain seq x y z
N MET A 1 8.31 10.42 12.67
CA MET A 1 6.87 10.04 12.75
C MET A 1 6.57 9.30 11.47
N GLY A 2 6.18 8.03 11.55
CA GLY A 2 5.89 7.22 10.36
C GLY A 2 4.63 7.67 9.62
N ILE A 3 4.52 7.28 8.35
CA ILE A 3 3.35 7.54 7.50
C ILE A 3 2.41 6.34 7.63
N THR A 4 1.15 6.57 8.02
CA THR A 4 0.17 5.49 8.17
C THR A 4 -0.82 5.45 7.01
N TYR A 5 -0.84 4.30 6.34
CA TYR A 5 -1.80 3.99 5.29
C TYR A 5 -2.95 3.17 5.86
N ASN A 6 -4.15 3.50 5.42
CA ASN A 6 -5.37 2.82 5.82
C ASN A 6 -6.17 2.39 4.59
N HIS A 7 -7.06 1.41 4.80
CA HIS A 7 -8.10 1.07 3.86
C HIS A 7 -9.45 1.58 4.34
N ARG A 8 -10.09 2.38 3.49
CA ARG A 8 -11.50 2.74 3.62
C ARG A 8 -12.39 1.59 3.15
N HIS A 9 -13.33 1.19 3.98
CA HIS A 9 -14.41 0.26 3.67
C HIS A 9 -15.74 0.99 3.80
N LEU A 10 -16.60 0.80 2.79
CA LEU A 10 -17.97 1.34 2.74
C LEU A 10 -18.06 2.88 2.96
N GLY A 11 -17.00 3.63 2.69
CA GLY A 11 -16.98 5.09 2.83
C GLY A 11 -16.88 5.63 4.26
N ILE A 12 -17.06 4.81 5.29
CA ILE A 12 -17.10 5.25 6.70
C ILE A 12 -16.11 4.56 7.62
N PHE A 13 -15.66 3.34 7.30
CA PHE A 13 -14.75 2.59 8.16
C PHE A 13 -13.33 2.66 7.62
N SER A 14 -12.42 3.27 8.36
CA SER A 14 -10.99 3.24 8.04
C SER A 14 -10.32 2.15 8.88
N ARG A 15 -9.55 1.27 8.24
CA ARG A 15 -8.80 0.20 8.91
C ARG A 15 -7.31 0.37 8.64
N PRO A 16 -6.45 0.33 9.68
CA PRO A 16 -5.00 0.33 9.51
C PRO A 16 -4.54 -0.76 8.55
N LEU A 17 -3.75 -0.36 7.56
CA LEU A 17 -3.17 -1.26 6.56
C LEU A 17 -1.68 -1.47 6.86
N VAL A 18 -0.90 -0.39 6.82
CA VAL A 18 0.54 -0.42 7.02
C VAL A 18 1.04 0.95 7.51
N THR A 19 2.03 0.95 8.39
CA THR A 19 2.77 2.16 8.76
C THR A 19 4.20 2.03 8.24
N ILE A 20 4.68 3.02 7.50
CA ILE A 20 6.06 3.08 7.01
C ILE A 20 6.87 3.99 7.93
N GLU A 21 8.05 3.52 8.34
CA GLU A 21 9.03 4.26 9.13
C GLU A 21 10.42 4.04 8.55
N ASP A 22 11.08 5.10 8.09
CA ASP A 22 12.45 5.10 7.55
C ASP A 22 12.73 3.91 6.62
N ASP A 23 13.39 2.87 7.11
CA ASP A 23 13.81 1.65 6.39
C ASP A 23 12.92 0.42 6.64
N CYS A 24 11.82 0.58 7.36
CA CYS A 24 10.96 -0.49 7.84
C CYS A 24 9.47 -0.17 7.70
N PHE A 25 8.65 -1.19 7.91
CA PHE A 25 7.20 -1.03 7.91
C PHE A 25 6.54 -1.97 8.92
N TYR A 26 5.41 -1.53 9.45
CA TYR A 26 4.60 -2.29 10.39
C TYR A 26 3.34 -2.80 9.71
N TYR A 27 3.14 -4.11 9.73
CA TYR A 27 1.93 -4.75 9.24
C TYR A 27 1.40 -5.71 10.31
N LYS A 28 0.13 -5.54 10.71
CA LYS A 28 -0.52 -6.36 11.74
C LYS A 28 0.32 -6.49 13.03
N ASN A 29 0.81 -5.35 13.53
CA ASN A 29 1.64 -5.23 14.74
C ASN A 29 2.99 -5.97 14.68
N SER A 30 3.46 -6.33 13.49
CA SER A 30 4.79 -6.90 13.28
C SER A 30 5.63 -5.94 12.43
N ARG A 31 6.88 -5.72 12.84
CA ARG A 31 7.87 -4.94 12.09
C ARG A 31 8.52 -5.81 11.02
N TYR A 32 8.69 -5.24 9.83
CA TYR A 32 9.34 -5.85 8.68
C TYR A 32 10.29 -4.85 8.02
N THR A 33 11.26 -5.34 7.28
CA THR A 33 12.13 -4.53 6.40
C THR A 33 12.01 -5.02 4.96
N HIS A 34 12.69 -4.37 4.03
CA HIS A 34 12.72 -4.81 2.63
C HIS A 34 13.24 -6.24 2.44
N SER A 35 14.15 -6.72 3.30
CA SER A 35 14.64 -8.10 3.22
C SER A 35 13.58 -9.15 3.53
N ASP A 36 12.49 -8.75 4.19
CA ASP A 36 11.35 -9.62 4.48
C ASP A 36 10.33 -9.69 3.33
N ILE A 37 10.54 -8.90 2.26
CA ILE A 37 9.69 -8.89 1.08
C ILE A 37 10.14 -10.02 0.15
N LYS A 38 9.25 -11.00 -0.03
CA LYS A 38 9.48 -12.13 -0.94
C LYS A 38 9.10 -11.81 -2.38
N ASN A 39 8.03 -11.04 -2.58
CA ASN A 39 7.53 -10.69 -3.90
C ASN A 39 6.57 -9.48 -3.82
N VAL A 40 6.62 -8.59 -4.79
CA VAL A 40 5.63 -7.53 -5.02
C VAL A 40 4.97 -7.77 -6.36
N ARG A 41 3.64 -7.77 -6.40
CA ARG A 41 2.86 -7.91 -7.63
C ARG A 41 1.82 -6.81 -7.74
N VAL A 42 1.87 -6.06 -8.83
CA VAL A 42 0.85 -5.08 -9.21
C VAL A 42 -0.03 -5.65 -10.31
N VAL A 43 -1.34 -5.45 -10.19
CA VAL A 43 -2.35 -5.85 -11.17
C VAL A 43 -3.39 -4.74 -11.34
N GLY A 44 -4.04 -4.68 -12.51
CA GLY A 44 -5.02 -3.65 -12.85
C GLY A 44 -4.46 -2.53 -13.72
N GLY A 45 -5.19 -1.42 -13.85
CA GLY A 45 -4.94 -0.36 -14.84
C GLY A 45 -5.90 -0.43 -16.03
N GLY A 46 -5.82 0.54 -16.94
CA GLY A 46 -6.67 0.58 -18.14
C GLY A 46 -8.17 0.79 -17.83
N GLY A 47 -8.49 1.70 -16.90
CA GLY A 47 -9.86 1.98 -16.47
C GLY A 47 -10.38 1.11 -15.31
N GLN A 48 -9.55 0.21 -14.77
CA GLN A 48 -9.83 -0.53 -13.54
C GLN A 48 -8.87 -0.12 -12.42
N PRO A 49 -9.30 -0.18 -11.14
CA PRO A 49 -8.43 0.12 -10.00
C PRO A 49 -7.18 -0.76 -9.97
N GLN A 50 -6.01 -0.13 -9.77
CA GLN A 50 -4.78 -0.84 -9.48
C GLN A 50 -4.79 -1.44 -8.08
N ARG A 51 -4.19 -2.62 -7.96
CA ARG A 51 -4.03 -3.37 -6.73
C ARG A 51 -2.61 -3.90 -6.63
N MET A 52 -2.07 -3.92 -5.42
CA MET A 52 -0.74 -4.43 -5.15
C MET A 52 -0.81 -5.50 -4.06
N GLY A 53 -0.12 -6.61 -4.29
CA GLY A 53 0.12 -7.65 -3.29
C GLY A 53 1.59 -7.68 -2.91
N VAL A 54 1.89 -7.53 -1.61
CA VAL A 54 3.25 -7.68 -1.06
C VAL A 54 3.28 -8.97 -0.25
N LYS A 55 3.97 -9.98 -0.77
CA LYS A 55 4.14 -11.27 -0.10
C LYS A 55 5.40 -11.21 0.77
N LEU A 56 5.25 -11.57 2.04
CA LEU A 56 6.32 -11.58 3.02
C LEU A 56 6.93 -12.99 3.15
N VAL A 57 8.16 -13.06 3.66
CA VAL A 57 8.89 -14.31 3.89
C VAL A 57 8.19 -15.26 4.86
N ASP A 58 7.42 -14.72 5.81
CA ASP A 58 6.60 -15.46 6.77
C ASP A 58 5.27 -15.99 6.18
N GLY A 59 5.05 -15.75 4.88
CA GLY A 59 3.85 -16.18 4.16
C GLY A 59 2.66 -15.22 4.25
N ARG A 60 2.74 -14.15 5.04
CA ARG A 60 1.69 -13.12 5.09
C ARG A 60 1.64 -12.34 3.77
N LEU A 61 0.46 -11.80 3.48
CA LEU A 61 0.18 -11.02 2.28
C LEU A 61 -0.44 -9.68 2.68
N LEU A 62 0.22 -8.58 2.30
CA LEU A 62 -0.37 -7.24 2.31
C LEU A 62 -1.11 -7.06 0.98
N LEU A 63 -2.38 -6.66 1.04
CA LEU A 63 -3.16 -6.32 -0.15
C LEU A 63 -3.48 -4.83 -0.08
N VAL A 64 -3.07 -4.09 -1.11
CA VAL A 64 -3.29 -2.66 -1.26
C VAL A 64 -4.22 -2.43 -2.45
N ASN A 65 -5.26 -1.62 -2.27
CA ASN A 65 -6.19 -1.24 -3.33
C ASN A 65 -6.23 0.28 -3.48
N ALA A 66 -5.83 0.78 -4.66
CA ALA A 66 -5.67 2.22 -4.88
C ALA A 66 -6.92 3.03 -4.52
N VAL A 67 -8.13 2.57 -4.89
CA VAL A 67 -9.38 3.31 -4.64
C VAL A 67 -9.80 3.35 -3.16
N ALA A 68 -9.29 2.42 -2.36
CA ALA A 68 -9.60 2.31 -0.94
C ALA A 68 -8.50 2.93 -0.06
N LEU A 69 -7.40 3.40 -0.65
CA LEU A 69 -6.23 3.84 0.08
C LEU A 69 -6.42 5.25 0.66
N GLU A 70 -6.04 5.40 1.93
CA GLU A 70 -5.99 6.67 2.64
C GLU A 70 -4.63 6.82 3.30
N ARG A 71 -4.16 8.06 3.44
CA ARG A 71 -2.95 8.42 4.17
C ARG A 71 -3.35 9.37 5.29
N ASP A 72 -3.09 9.00 6.54
CA ASP A 72 -3.40 9.79 7.74
C ASP A 72 -4.85 10.35 7.75
N GLY A 73 -5.82 9.53 7.33
CA GLY A 73 -7.25 9.90 7.26
C GLY A 73 -7.67 10.69 6.02
N VAL A 74 -6.74 11.05 5.14
CA VAL A 74 -7.02 11.73 3.87
C VAL A 74 -7.12 10.71 2.74
N LYS A 75 -8.22 10.75 1.99
CA LYS A 75 -8.40 9.91 0.80
C LYS A 75 -7.66 10.50 -0.39
N ALA A 76 -6.92 9.68 -1.12
CA ALA A 76 -6.31 10.12 -2.37
C ALA A 76 -7.37 10.49 -3.42
N LYS A 77 -7.12 11.57 -4.18
CA LYS A 77 -7.89 11.84 -5.40
C LYS A 77 -7.51 10.80 -6.45
N THR A 78 -8.38 9.83 -6.70
CA THR A 78 -8.14 8.80 -7.71
C THR A 78 -8.49 9.36 -9.08
N GLY A 79 -7.55 9.28 -10.03
CA GLY A 79 -7.84 9.61 -11.42
C GLY A 79 -8.73 8.51 -12.01
N PHE A 80 -9.94 8.86 -12.45
CA PHE A 80 -10.93 7.89 -12.96
C PHE A 80 -10.38 7.05 -14.13
N LEU A 81 -9.44 7.60 -14.92
CA LEU A 81 -8.84 6.94 -16.07
C LEU A 81 -7.57 6.13 -15.73
N SER A 82 -6.78 6.56 -14.74
CA SER A 82 -5.51 5.90 -14.40
C SER A 82 -5.71 4.69 -13.48
N GLY A 83 -6.82 4.62 -12.74
CA GLY A 83 -7.08 3.56 -11.77
C GLY A 83 -6.12 3.55 -10.57
N THR A 84 -5.24 4.55 -10.47
CA THR A 84 -4.21 4.69 -9.43
C THR A 84 -4.25 6.09 -8.82
N ASN A 85 -3.41 6.34 -7.82
CA ASN A 85 -3.20 7.63 -7.20
C ASN A 85 -1.80 7.72 -6.60
N SER A 86 -1.37 8.93 -6.23
CA SER A 86 -0.03 9.17 -5.68
C SER A 86 0.30 8.32 -4.46
N PHE A 87 -0.65 8.04 -3.56
CA PHE A 87 -0.39 7.21 -2.38
C PHE A 87 -0.11 5.75 -2.74
N PHE A 88 -0.77 5.24 -3.78
CA PHE A 88 -0.51 3.89 -4.28
C PHE A 88 0.86 3.80 -4.94
N GLU A 89 1.25 4.80 -5.74
CA GLU A 89 2.56 4.87 -6.37
C GLU A 89 3.68 5.01 -5.33
N GLU A 90 3.52 5.86 -4.31
CA GLU A 90 4.45 6.00 -3.18
C GLU A 90 4.66 4.66 -2.46
N LEU A 91 3.57 3.93 -2.15
CA LEU A 91 3.67 2.60 -1.55
C LEU A 91 4.34 1.60 -2.48
N ARG A 92 4.06 1.67 -3.79
CA ARG A 92 4.67 0.77 -4.78
C ARG A 92 6.17 0.99 -4.81
N GLU A 93 6.61 2.24 -4.97
CA GLU A 93 8.03 2.60 -4.99
C GLU A 93 8.75 2.17 -3.72
N PHE A 94 8.11 2.35 -2.56
CA PHE A 94 8.62 1.80 -1.30
C PHE A 94 8.76 0.27 -1.38
N PHE A 95 7.71 -0.49 -1.68
CA PHE A 95 7.82 -1.96 -1.61
C PHE A 95 8.66 -2.60 -2.72
N GLU A 96 8.67 -2.04 -3.93
CA GLU A 96 9.51 -2.52 -5.03
C GLU A 96 11.00 -2.23 -4.76
N GLY A 97 11.28 -1.27 -3.86
CA GLY A 97 12.60 -0.72 -3.63
C GLY A 97 12.96 0.21 -4.78
N SER A 98 13.18 1.49 -4.49
CA SER A 98 13.82 2.37 -5.46
C SER A 98 15.17 1.77 -5.82
N SER A 99 15.29 1.25 -7.04
CA SER A 99 16.57 0.94 -7.67
C SER A 99 17.38 2.23 -7.73
N THR A 100 18.21 2.46 -6.73
CA THR A 100 19.37 3.36 -6.82
C THR A 100 20.62 2.52 -6.95
#